data_AF-A0A431LY63-F1
#
_entry.id   AF-A0A431LY63-F1
#
_cell.length_a   1.000
_cell.length_b   1.000
_cell.length_c   1.000
_cell.angle_alpha   90.00
_cell.angle_beta   90.00
_cell.angle_gamma   90.00
#
_symmetry.space_group_name_H-M   'P 1'
#
loop_
_entity.id
_entity.type
_entity.pdbx_description
1 polymer ?
#
loop_
_entity_poly.entity_id
_entity_poly.type
_entity_poly.pdbx_seq_one_letter_code
_entity_poly.pdbx_strand_id
1 'polypeptide(L)'
;VNLWNEVKGVPVNATADQPDPIALVRMIAVARIMMPKSVVRLSAGRQYMSDEMQALCFLAGANSIFIGDVLLTTKNPQTDKDADLLDRLGMTSKMDERRI
;
A
#
# COMPACT_ATOMS: atom_id res chain seq x y z
N VAL A 1 -6.26 -4.27 1.68
CA VAL A 1 -5.53 -5.14 0.75
C VAL A 1 -4.08 -5.21 1.21
N ASN A 2 -3.59 -6.43 1.43
CA ASN A 2 -2.21 -6.73 1.77
C ASN A 2 -1.55 -7.40 0.56
N LEU A 3 -0.31 -7.03 0.26
CA LEU A 3 0.52 -7.76 -0.69
C LEU A 3 1.44 -8.71 0.09
N TRP A 4 1.46 -9.98 -0.31
CA TRP A 4 2.41 -10.93 0.25
C TRP A 4 3.83 -10.55 -0.17
N ASN A 5 4.76 -10.71 0.76
CA ASN A 5 6.18 -10.66 0.52
C ASN A 5 6.83 -11.89 1.14
N GLU A 6 7.94 -12.32 0.55
CA GLU A 6 8.69 -13.46 1.08
C GLU A 6 9.14 -13.20 2.52
N VAL A 7 8.97 -14.22 3.35
CA VAL A 7 9.49 -14.28 4.71
C VAL A 7 10.19 -15.62 4.85
N LYS A 8 11.45 -15.60 5.31
CA LYS A 8 12.27 -16.80 5.43
C LYS A 8 11.56 -17.86 6.30
N GLY A 9 11.49 -19.09 5.80
CA GLY A 9 10.92 -20.23 6.53
C GLY A 9 9.39 -20.37 6.47
N VAL A 10 8.70 -19.55 5.68
CA VAL A 10 7.24 -19.71 5.48
C VAL A 10 6.96 -20.70 4.35
N PRO A 11 6.11 -21.73 4.56
CA PRO A 11 5.86 -22.80 3.57
C PRO A 11 5.42 -22.32 2.19
N VAL A 12 4.70 -21.19 2.13
CA VAL A 12 4.18 -20.60 0.88
C VAL A 12 5.30 -20.26 -0.12
N ASN A 13 6.54 -20.03 0.36
CA ASN A 13 7.68 -19.72 -0.51
C ASN A 13 8.04 -20.87 -1.45
N ALA A 14 7.63 -22.11 -1.15
CA ALA A 14 7.94 -23.27 -1.99
C ALA A 14 7.04 -23.38 -3.23
N THR A 15 5.92 -22.65 -3.25
CA THR A 15 4.87 -22.83 -4.26
C THR A 15 4.32 -21.54 -4.84
N ALA A 16 4.54 -20.38 -4.23
CA ALA A 16 3.98 -19.11 -4.69
C ALA A 16 4.94 -18.35 -5.61
N ASP A 17 4.37 -17.81 -6.68
CA ASP A 17 5.02 -16.81 -7.52
C ASP A 17 4.92 -15.41 -6.91
N GLN A 18 5.85 -14.54 -7.30
CA GLN A 18 5.78 -13.12 -6.96
C GLN A 18 4.46 -12.50 -7.47
N PRO A 19 3.75 -11.72 -6.65
CA PRO A 19 2.50 -11.11 -7.08
C PRO A 19 2.68 -10.15 -8.26
N ASP A 20 1.84 -10.29 -9.29
CA ASP A 20 1.79 -9.34 -10.42
C ASP A 20 1.33 -7.95 -9.93
N PRO A 21 2.14 -6.89 -10.12
CA PRO A 21 1.77 -5.52 -9.74
C PRO A 21 0.45 -5.05 -10.37
N ILE A 22 0.19 -5.40 -11.63
CA ILE A 22 -1.02 -4.96 -12.33
C ILE A 22 -2.24 -5.71 -11.79
N ALA A 23 -2.11 -7.00 -11.46
CA ALA A 23 -3.16 -7.75 -10.80
C ALA A 23 -3.53 -7.15 -9.43
N LEU A 24 -2.55 -6.65 -8.66
CA LEU A 24 -2.83 -5.96 -7.40
C LEU A 24 -3.63 -4.67 -7.63
N VAL A 25 -3.20 -3.82 -8.57
CA VAL A 25 -3.91 -2.56 -8.89
C VAL A 25 -5.33 -2.87 -9.34
N ARG A 26 -5.51 -3.89 -10.19
CA ARG A 26 -6.84 -4.37 -10.63
C ARG A 26 -7.69 -4.83 -9.44
N MET A 27 -7.11 -5.57 -8.49
CA MET A 27 -7.82 -6.02 -7.29
C MET A 27 -8.33 -4.84 -6.44
N ILE A 28 -7.53 -3.77 -6.33
CA ILE A 28 -7.93 -2.55 -5.63
C ILE A 28 -9.06 -1.85 -6.37
N ALA A 29 -8.98 -1.73 -7.69
CA ALA A 29 -10.05 -1.15 -8.51
C ALA A 29 -11.37 -1.93 -8.35
N VAL A 30 -11.30 -3.26 -8.41
CA VAL A 30 -12.45 -4.14 -8.17
C VAL A 30 -13.04 -3.90 -6.78
N ALA A 31 -12.20 -3.83 -5.74
CA ALA A 31 -12.65 -3.57 -4.38
C ALA A 31 -13.35 -2.20 -4.25
N ARG A 32 -12.80 -1.14 -4.86
CA ARG A 32 -13.42 0.19 -4.88
C ARG A 32 -14.77 0.18 -5.60
N ILE A 33 -14.86 -0.45 -6.77
CA ILE A 33 -16.09 -0.52 -7.56
C ILE A 33 -17.17 -1.30 -6.82
N MET A 34 -16.83 -2.47 -6.27
CA MET A 34 -17.78 -3.31 -5.53
C MET A 34 -18.23 -2.69 -4.21
N MET A 35 -17.36 -1.91 -3.56
CA MET A 35 -17.60 -1.36 -2.23
C MET A 35 -17.33 0.14 -2.20
N PRO A 36 -18.15 0.97 -2.87
CA PRO A 36 -17.84 2.39 -3.13
C PRO A 36 -17.72 3.23 -1.86
N LYS A 37 -18.44 2.87 -0.77
CA LYS A 37 -18.43 3.59 0.51
C LYS A 37 -17.35 3.11 1.48
N SER A 38 -16.65 2.02 1.16
CA SER A 38 -15.66 1.43 2.05
C SER A 38 -14.33 2.18 2.02
N VAL A 39 -13.62 2.11 3.13
CA VAL A 39 -12.19 2.46 3.19
C VAL A 39 -11.40 1.29 2.64
N VAL A 40 -10.71 1.49 1.52
CA VAL A 40 -9.84 0.50 0.91
C VAL A 40 -8.42 0.82 1.32
N ARG A 41 -7.92 0.08 2.31
CA ARG A 41 -6.57 0.30 2.85
C ARG A 41 -5.52 -0.47 2.06
N LEU A 42 -4.50 0.21 1.56
CA LEU A 42 -3.26 -0.42 1.07
C LEU A 42 -2.32 -0.61 2.28
N SER A 43 -2.12 -1.85 2.67
CA SER A 43 -1.54 -2.19 3.99
C SER A 43 -0.15 -2.83 3.83
N ALA A 44 -0.03 -4.14 4.09
CA ALA A 44 1.25 -4.84 4.06
C ALA A 44 1.84 -4.92 2.65
N GLY A 45 3.18 -4.95 2.59
CA GLY A 45 3.95 -5.10 1.37
C GLY A 45 4.33 -3.78 0.67
N ARG A 46 3.82 -2.62 1.12
CA ARG A 46 4.12 -1.30 0.52
C ARG A 46 5.60 -0.96 0.42
N GLN A 47 6.40 -1.41 1.39
CA GLN A 47 7.85 -1.20 1.38
C GLN A 47 8.58 -1.83 0.18
N TYR A 48 7.96 -2.81 -0.47
CA TYR A 48 8.48 -3.49 -1.64
C TYR A 48 7.85 -2.98 -2.94
N MET A 49 6.92 -2.02 -2.86
CA MET A 49 6.29 -1.39 -4.01
C MET A 49 7.10 -0.17 -4.45
N SER A 50 7.19 0.04 -5.76
CA SER A 50 7.68 1.30 -6.30
C SER A 50 6.67 2.43 -6.01
N ASP A 51 7.12 3.68 -6.09
CA ASP A 51 6.25 4.84 -5.92
C ASP A 51 5.14 4.86 -6.98
N GLU A 52 5.45 4.47 -8.21
CA GLU A 52 4.49 4.38 -9.33
C GLU A 52 3.42 3.32 -9.07
N MET A 53 3.81 2.17 -8.52
CA MET A 53 2.87 1.11 -8.16
C MET A 53 1.92 1.58 -7.05
N GLN A 54 2.43 2.27 -6.03
CA GLN A 54 1.60 2.85 -4.99
C GLN A 54 0.68 3.95 -5.52
N ALA A 55 1.18 4.81 -6.41
CA ALA A 55 0.40 5.84 -7.08
C ALA A 55 -0.77 5.22 -7.87
N LEU A 56 -0.51 4.14 -8.62
CA LEU A 56 -1.56 3.40 -9.33
C LEU A 56 -2.58 2.77 -8.38
N CYS A 57 -2.15 2.28 -7.21
CA CYS A 57 -3.06 1.76 -6.19
C CYS A 57 -3.99 2.85 -5.63
N PHE A 58 -3.46 4.06 -5.37
CA PHE A 58 -4.26 5.20 -4.94
C PHE A 58 -5.24 5.64 -6.04
N LEU A 59 -4.76 5.75 -7.28
CA LEU A 59 -5.60 6.07 -8.44
C LEU A 59 -6.73 5.05 -8.64
N ALA A 60 -6.44 3.76 -8.44
CA ALA A 60 -7.42 2.68 -8.53
C ALA A 60 -8.47 2.71 -7.41
N GLY A 61 -8.25 3.46 -6.33
CA GLY A 61 -9.24 3.71 -5.30
C GLY A 61 -8.85 3.30 -3.88
N ALA A 62 -7.58 2.95 -3.62
CA ALA A 62 -7.08 2.88 -2.24
C ALA A 62 -7.11 4.29 -1.63
N ASN A 63 -7.56 4.39 -0.37
CA ASN A 63 -7.70 5.69 0.31
C ASN A 63 -7.31 5.63 1.80
N SER A 64 -6.49 4.66 2.17
CA SER A 64 -5.93 4.52 3.52
C SER A 64 -4.63 3.73 3.47
N ILE A 65 -3.69 4.07 4.36
CA ILE A 65 -2.42 3.35 4.57
C ILE A 65 -2.11 3.28 6.08
N PHE A 66 -1.20 2.40 6.46
CA PHE A 66 -0.56 2.44 7.78
C PHE A 66 0.67 3.33 7.76
N ILE A 67 0.86 4.10 8.83
CA ILE A 67 1.98 5.02 9.03
C ILE A 67 2.71 4.62 10.31
N GLY A 68 4.03 4.61 10.28
CA GLY A 68 4.90 4.17 11.36
C GLY A 68 6.03 3.30 10.84
N ASP A 69 6.98 2.93 11.70
CA ASP A 69 8.19 2.19 11.30
C ASP A 69 7.96 0.68 11.09
N VAL A 70 6.95 0.14 11.75
CA VAL A 70 6.61 -1.29 11.76
C VAL A 70 5.10 -1.43 11.58
N LEU A 71 4.69 -2.44 10.82
CA LEU A 71 3.29 -2.88 10.77
C LEU A 71 2.96 -3.73 12.00
N LEU A 72 3.16 -5.05 11.87
CA LEU A 72 2.99 -6.04 12.95
C LEU A 72 4.33 -6.68 13.32
N THR A 73 5.05 -7.17 12.30
CA THR A 73 6.36 -7.82 12.46
C THR A 73 7.35 -7.48 11.35
N THR A 74 6.88 -6.79 10.31
CA THR A 74 7.68 -6.34 9.17
C THR A 74 7.81 -4.82 9.19
N LYS A 75 8.90 -4.33 8.60
CA LYS A 75 9.10 -2.91 8.37
C LYS A 75 7.91 -2.33 7.57
N ASN A 76 7.68 -1.05 7.72
CA ASN A 76 6.69 -0.28 6.97
C ASN A 76 7.43 0.87 6.27
N PRO A 77 6.90 1.46 5.17
CA PRO A 77 7.48 2.69 4.64
C PRO A 77 7.64 3.75 5.73
N GLN A 78 8.75 4.47 5.67
CA GLN A 78 9.05 5.55 6.60
C GLN A 78 8.02 6.68 6.41
N THR A 79 7.59 7.28 7.52
CA THR A 79 6.57 8.35 7.52
C THR A 79 6.90 9.48 6.55
N ASP A 80 8.18 9.88 6.46
CA ASP A 80 8.62 10.94 5.55
C ASP A 80 8.49 10.57 4.08
N LYS A 81 8.76 9.30 3.74
CA LYS A 81 8.58 8.79 2.37
C LYS A 81 7.10 8.79 1.98
N ASP A 82 6.24 8.43 2.92
CA ASP A 82 4.79 8.45 2.69
C ASP A 82 4.27 9.88 2.52
N ALA A 83 4.77 10.83 3.32
CA ALA A 83 4.42 12.24 3.19
C ALA A 83 4.87 12.82 1.84
N ASP A 84 6.12 12.56 1.40
CA ASP A 84 6.64 13.01 0.10
C ASP A 84 5.83 12.45 -1.08
N LEU A 85 5.51 11.15 -1.05
CA LEU A 85 4.72 10.53 -2.11
C LEU A 85 3.31 11.13 -2.19
N LEU A 86 2.63 11.30 -1.04
CA LEU A 86 1.28 11.87 -1.03
C LEU A 86 1.27 13.32 -1.53
N ASP A 87 2.30 14.11 -1.18
CA ASP A 87 2.47 15.49 -1.65
C ASP A 87 2.69 15.55 -3.17
N ARG A 88 3.59 14.72 -3.70
CA ARG A 88 3.82 14.59 -5.16
C ARG A 88 2.57 14.19 -5.94
N LEU A 89 1.66 13.44 -5.32
CA LEU A 89 0.38 13.02 -5.89
C LEU A 89 -0.75 14.05 -5.69
N GLY A 90 -0.50 15.15 -4.96
CA GLY A 90 -1.50 16.15 -4.65
C GLY A 90 -2.61 15.66 -3.72
N MET A 91 -2.32 14.68 -2.86
CA MET A 91 -3.30 14.07 -1.95
C MET A 91 -3.25 14.73 -0.58
N THR A 92 -4.42 15.16 -0.09
CA THR A 92 -4.54 15.68 1.29
C THR A 92 -4.48 14.54 2.30
N SER A 93 -3.72 14.74 3.38
CA SER A 93 -3.60 13.77 4.45
C SER A 93 -3.53 14.43 5.82
N LYS A 94 -3.79 13.66 6.88
CA LYS A 94 -3.57 14.12 8.27
C LYS A 94 -2.08 14.28 8.63
N MET A 95 -1.16 14.03 7.70
CA MET A 95 0.26 14.35 7.89
C MET A 95 0.52 15.84 7.64
N ASP A 96 -0.32 16.50 6.84
CA ASP A 96 -0.20 17.92 6.52
C ASP A 96 -0.36 18.77 7.80
N GLU A 97 -1.25 18.33 8.70
CA GLU A 97 -1.48 18.94 10.02
C GLU A 97 -0.28 18.82 10.97
N ARG A 98 0.67 17.90 10.72
CA ARG A 98 1.88 17.72 11.55
C ARG A 98 3.11 18.48 11.04
N ARG A 99 3.00 19.11 9.87
CA ARG A 99 4.06 19.97 9.29
C ARG A 99 3.92 21.45 9.69
N ILE A 100 2.86 21.81 10.41
CA ILE A 100 2.55 23.18 10.89
C ILE A 100 2.94 23.32 12.36
#